data_AF-A0A426YMQ2-F1
#
_entry.id   AF-A0A426YMQ2-F1
#
_cell.length_a   1.000
_cell.length_b   1.000
_cell.length_c   1.000
_cell.angle_alpha   90.00
_cell.angle_beta   90.00
_cell.angle_gamma   90.00
#
_symmetry.space_group_name_H-M   'P 1'
#
loop_
_entity.id
_entity.type
_entity.pdbx_description
1 polymer ?
#
loop_
_entity_poly.entity_id
_entity_poly.type
_entity_poly.pdbx_seq_one_letter_code
_entity_poly.pdbx_strand_id
1 'polypeptide(L)' 'MALRQRGWNWSSALVGAASAAAATVVVVVLGRPRDATFRLISITLSSFRLNLPLLDVDLTLTVLVTNPNLAPIHYAPAC' A
#
# COMPACT_ATOMS: atom_id res chain seq x y z
N MET A 1 25.77 51.54 8.87
CA MET A 1 25.30 50.17 8.57
C MET A 1 23.90 50.28 7.97
N ALA A 2 23.79 50.31 6.65
CA ALA A 2 22.48 50.33 5.98
C ALA A 2 21.96 48.88 5.89
N LEU A 3 20.81 48.61 6.53
CA LEU A 3 20.14 47.32 6.38
C LEU A 3 19.73 47.16 4.91
N ARG A 4 20.33 46.17 4.25
CA ARG A 4 20.03 45.77 2.88
C ARG A 4 18.54 45.45 2.79
N GLN A 5 17.75 46.30 2.11
CA GLN A 5 16.38 45.98 1.77
C GLN A 5 16.39 44.81 0.79
N ARG A 6 16.13 43.61 1.31
CA ARG A 6 16.05 42.40 0.52
C ARG A 6 14.68 42.37 -0.13
N GLY A 7 14.57 43.09 -1.26
CA GLY A 7 13.37 43.13 -2.07
C GLY A 7 12.87 41.72 -2.37
N TRP A 8 11.56 41.54 -2.29
CA TRP A 8 10.89 40.29 -2.61
C TRP A 8 11.28 39.86 -4.02
N ASN A 9 11.97 38.72 -4.13
CA ASN A 9 12.41 38.19 -5.41
C ASN A 9 11.38 37.17 -5.93
N TRP A 10 10.60 37.58 -6.93
CA TRP A 10 9.59 36.75 -7.60
C TRP A 10 10.18 35.47 -8.20
N SER A 11 11.44 35.48 -8.62
CA SER A 11 12.13 34.30 -9.14
C SER A 11 12.29 33.21 -8.07
N SER A 12 12.53 33.60 -6.82
CA SER A 12 12.63 32.64 -5.72
C SER A 12 11.27 32.05 -5.36
N ALA A 13 10.19 32.82 -5.46
CA ALA A 13 8.83 32.33 -5.27
C ALA A 13 8.44 31.32 -6.37
N LEU A 14 8.82 31.59 -7.63
CA LEU A 14 8.56 30.69 -8.76
C LEU A 14 9.32 29.37 -8.62
N VAL A 15 10.62 29.42 -8.27
CA VAL A 15 11.43 28.22 -8.04
C VAL A 15 10.89 27.43 -6.84
N GLY A 16 10.50 28.10 -5.76
CA GLY A 16 9.88 27.45 -4.60
C GLY A 16 8.55 26.77 -4.95
N ALA A 17 7.69 27.45 -5.72
CA ALA A 17 6.42 26.89 -6.19
C ALA A 17 6.62 25.69 -7.13
N ALA A 18 7.56 25.78 -8.08
CA ALA A 18 7.89 24.68 -8.99
C ALA A 18 8.45 23.47 -8.24
N SER A 19 9.29 23.69 -7.23
CA SER A 19 9.88 22.63 -6.40
C SER A 19 8.81 21.92 -5.57
N ALA A 20 7.90 22.69 -4.96
CA ALA A 20 6.77 22.13 -4.20
C ALA A 20 5.82 21.33 -5.09
N ALA A 21 5.52 21.83 -6.30
CA ALA A 21 4.69 21.12 -7.28
C ALA A 21 5.35 19.81 -7.78
N ALA A 22 6.66 19.81 -8.01
CA ALA A 22 7.38 18.60 -8.39
C ALA A 22 7.37 17.56 -7.26
N ALA A 23 7.58 17.99 -6.02
CA ALA A 23 7.53 17.11 -4.85
C ALA A 23 6.14 16.51 -4.64
N THR A 24 5.06 17.29 -4.80
CA THR A 24 3.70 16.76 -4.69
C THR A 24 3.36 15.78 -5.79
N VAL A 25 3.79 16.02 -7.04
CA VAL A 25 3.59 15.06 -8.14
C VAL A 25 4.31 13.74 -7.86
N VAL A 26 5.55 13.78 -7.39
CA VAL A 26 6.32 12.58 -7.04
C VAL A 26 5.65 11.81 -5.91
N VAL A 27 5.23 12.49 -4.84
CA VAL A 27 4.52 11.86 -3.72
C VAL A 27 3.17 11.29 -4.14
N VAL A 28 2.42 11.96 -5.01
CA VAL A 28 1.12 11.45 -5.49
C VAL A 28 1.32 10.23 -6.40
N VAL A 29 2.33 10.22 -7.27
CA VAL A 29 2.57 9.10 -8.20
C VAL A 29 3.18 7.89 -7.49
N LEU A 30 4.15 8.09 -6.59
CA LEU A 30 4.74 6.98 -5.81
C LEU A 30 3.91 6.57 -4.60
N GLY A 31 3.15 7.50 -4.03
CA GLY A 31 2.27 7.26 -2.88
C GLY A 31 0.92 6.69 -3.27
N ARG A 32 0.64 6.46 -4.56
CA ARG A 32 -0.58 5.74 -4.95
C ARG A 32 -0.56 4.35 -4.31
N PRO A 33 -1.61 3.99 -3.56
CA PRO A 33 -1.74 2.64 -3.05
C PRO A 33 -1.74 1.67 -4.22
N ARG A 34 -0.79 0.74 -4.21
CA ARG A 34 -0.73 -0.38 -5.14
C ARG A 34 -1.50 -1.55 -4.56
N ASP A 35 -2.16 -2.32 -5.41
CA ASP A 35 -2.94 -3.44 -4.93
C ASP A 35 -2.05 -4.55 -4.36
N ALA A 36 -2.40 -5.03 -3.18
CA ALA A 36 -1.77 -6.21 -2.62
C ALA A 36 -2.18 -7.44 -3.46
N THR A 37 -1.21 -8.29 -3.78
CA THR A 37 -1.47 -9.50 -4.56
C THR A 37 -1.48 -10.71 -3.65
N PHE A 38 -2.54 -11.52 -3.73
CA PHE A 38 -2.68 -12.77 -3.00
C PHE A 38 -2.42 -13.91 -3.96
N ARG A 39 -1.43 -14.75 -3.65
CA ARG A 39 -1.12 -15.94 -4.43
C ARG A 39 -1.28 -17.16 -3.54
N LEU A 40 -2.20 -18.04 -3.91
CA LEU A 40 -2.33 -19.33 -3.25
C LEU A 40 -1.14 -20.21 -3.64
N ILE A 41 -0.34 -20.61 -2.65
CA ILE A 41 0.88 -21.41 -2.90
C ILE A 41 0.68 -22.88 -2.55
N SER A 42 -0.22 -23.18 -1.62
CA SER A 42 -0.54 -24.55 -1.24
C SER A 42 -1.97 -24.68 -0.76
N ILE A 43 -2.59 -25.79 -1.11
CA ILE A 43 -3.84 -26.27 -0.53
C ILE A 43 -3.50 -27.60 0.12
N THR A 44 -3.71 -27.69 1.42
CA THR A 44 -3.45 -28.91 2.18
C THR A 44 -4.73 -29.40 2.83
N LEU A 45 -5.03 -30.69 2.65
CA LEU A 45 -6.13 -31.36 3.33
C LEU A 45 -5.70 -31.71 4.76
N SER A 46 -6.29 -31.01 5.74
CA SER A 46 -5.91 -31.12 7.14
C SER A 46 -6.72 -32.18 7.87
N SER A 47 -8.01 -32.30 7.55
CA SER A 47 -8.85 -33.35 8.12
C SER A 47 -9.91 -33.79 7.13
N PHE A 48 -10.22 -35.08 7.15
CA PHE A 48 -11.31 -35.65 6.40
C PHE A 48 -12.05 -36.60 7.33
N ARG A 49 -13.24 -36.18 7.76
CA ARG A 49 -14.06 -36.89 8.73
C ARG A 49 -15.35 -37.32 8.04
N LEU A 50 -15.42 -38.60 7.72
CA LEU A 50 -16.64 -39.25 7.26
C LEU A 50 -17.46 -39.67 8.47
N ASN A 51 -18.56 -38.97 8.74
CA ASN A 51 -19.49 -39.29 9.82
C ASN A 51 -20.91 -39.32 9.27
N LEU A 52 -21.24 -40.41 8.54
CA LEU A 52 -22.48 -40.55 7.78
C LEU A 52 -23.72 -40.20 8.63
N PRO A 53 -24.65 -39.35 8.13
CA PRO A 53 -24.73 -38.81 6.77
C PRO A 53 -23.92 -37.53 6.50
N LEU A 54 -23.18 -36.99 7.48
CA LEU A 54 -22.37 -35.78 7.31
C LEU A 54 -20.93 -36.09 6.89
N LEU A 55 -20.43 -35.28 5.96
CA LEU A 55 -19.03 -35.27 5.57
C LEU A 55 -18.44 -33.93 6.02
N ASP A 56 -17.42 -34.00 6.86
CA ASP A 56 -16.69 -32.84 7.36
C ASP A 56 -15.26 -32.88 6.80
N VAL A 57 -14.84 -31.77 6.19
CA VAL A 57 -13.57 -31.65 5.47
C VAL A 57 -12.92 -30.34 5.88
N ASP A 58 -11.71 -30.44 6.40
CA ASP A 58 -10.91 -29.29 6.80
C ASP A 58 -9.74 -29.09 5.85
N LEU A 59 -9.61 -27.87 5.34
CA LEU A 59 -8.64 -27.46 4.34
C LEU A 59 -7.84 -26.28 4.87
N THR A 60 -6.51 -26.42 4.90
CA THR A 60 -5.62 -25.30 5.19
C THR A 60 -5.05 -24.74 3.89
N LEU A 61 -5.38 -23.48 3.61
CA LEU A 61 -4.89 -22.75 2.44
C LEU A 61 -3.71 -21.87 2.85
N THR A 62 -2.55 -22.11 2.26
CA THR A 62 -1.37 -21.26 2.48
C THR A 62 -1.31 -20.21 1.38
N VAL A 63 -1.47 -18.94 1.76
CA VAL A 63 -1.47 -17.81 0.85
C VAL A 63 -0.22 -16.97 1.05
N LEU A 64 0.50 -16.72 -0.04
CA LEU A 64 1.54 -15.71 -0.10
C LEU A 64 0.89 -14.35 -0.36
N VAL A 65 1.11 -13.40 0.54
CA VAL A 65 0.63 -12.03 0.39
C VAL A 65 1.81 -11.13 0.09
N THR A 66 1.75 -10.46 -1.05
CA THR A 66 2.72 -9.42 -1.41
C THR A 66 2.05 -8.07 -1.26
N ASN A 67 2.47 -7.30 -0.25
CA ASN A 67 2.05 -5.91 -0.07
C ASN A 67 3.13 -4.97 -0.65
N PRO A 68 2.90 -4.37 -1.83
CA PRO A 68 3.84 -3.42 -2.43
C PRO A 68 3.82 -2.02 -1.80
N ASN A 69 2.97 -1.78 -0.79
CA ASN A 69 2.84 -0.49 -0.14
C ASN A 69 3.80 -0.34 1.04
N LEU A 70 4.22 0.89 1.31
CA LEU A 70 5.03 1.23 2.48
C LEU A 70 4.23 1.10 3.81
N ALA A 71 2.89 1.15 3.72
CA ALA A 71 2.01 1.09 4.87
C ALA A 71 1.44 -0.32 5.12
N PRO A 72 1.21 -0.71 6.39
CA PRO A 72 0.49 -1.93 6.73
C PRO A 72 -0.95 -1.92 6.19
N ILE A 73 -1.44 -3.07 5.74
CA ILE A 73 -2.83 -3.27 5.31
C ILE A 73 -3.51 -4.21 6.30
N HIS A 74 -4.73 -3.87 6.71
CA HIS A 74 -5.58 -4.73 7.52
C HIS A 74 -6.49 -5.56 6.63
N TYR A 75 -6.38 -6.88 6.72
CA TYR A 75 -7.23 -7.82 6.00
C TYR A 75 -8.39 -8.25 6.90
N ALA A 76 -9.62 -8.11 6.40
CA ALA A 76 -10.83 -8.55 7.06
C ALA A 76 -11.51 -9.66 6.23
N PRO A 77 -12.22 -10.61 6.86
CA PRO A 77 -13.02 -11.57 6.13
C PRO A 77 -14.12 -10.86 5.33
N ALA A 78 -14.42 -11.38 4.14
CA ALA A 78 -15.59 -10.95 3.38
C ALA A 78 -16.85 -11.40 4.14
N CYS A 79 -17.82 -10.49 4.25
CA CYS A 79 -19.10 -10.70 4.93
C CYS A 79 -19.96 -11.75 4.24
#